data_AF-A0A8X6H5X7-F1
#
_entry.id   AF-A0A8X6H5X7-F1
#
_cell.length_a   1.000
_cell.length_b   1.000
_cell.length_c   1.000
_cell.angle_alpha   90.00
_cell.angle_beta   90.00
_cell.angle_gamma   90.00
#
_symmetry.space_group_name_H-M   'P 1'
#
loop_
_entity.id
_entity.type
_entity.pdbx_description
1 polymer ?
#
loop_
_entity_poly.entity_id
_entity_poly.type
_entity_poly.pdbx_seq_one_letter_code
_entity_poly.pdbx_strand_id
1 'polypeptide(L)'
;MCMRLSLALKQPKIMSLISNLQGFIDTYKHKSSDTKSVNMQLLCLVQVAVPIVSGVAFVILFVNDNEDLKAVFHSHFSFGSKSNKCTEIIANIFNIYYVFYLYITPSLCMTLLFFMYETYQSSFKRMLIETCHLLSTDLSFKNLSDATQMILRSTKIHKEIENVFSLCTFLSYILVFVNFLHVVTLNVSEVICPYIKFRIMSSAVIFLWTISNFVRLTLIGTKIIDVCDTWKLLQKTIVKACTQAEDKSIDKLTHLLLFLEVTRIDLAFTGWSMFRLDRRLLLTMSEAIISFSVLIVTL
;
A
#
# COMPACT_ATOMS: atom_id res chain seq x y z
N MET A 1 -2.06 -4.43 16.49
CA MET A 1 -1.83 -3.33 17.45
C MET A 1 -0.67 -2.41 17.04
N CYS A 2 0.52 -2.93 16.75
CA CYS A 2 1.72 -2.12 16.44
C CYS A 2 1.58 -1.17 15.23
N MET A 3 0.91 -1.59 14.15
CA MET A 3 0.70 -0.73 12.98
C MET A 3 -0.18 0.50 13.28
N ARG A 4 -1.24 0.31 14.08
CA ARG A 4 -2.11 1.40 14.56
C ARG A 4 -1.34 2.37 15.45
N LEU A 5 -0.55 1.83 16.38
CA LEU A 5 0.27 2.65 17.28
C LEU A 5 1.30 3.47 16.49
N SER A 6 1.97 2.85 15.51
CA SER A 6 2.93 3.52 14.62
C SER A 6 2.27 4.69 13.85
N LEU A 7 1.06 4.50 13.32
CA LEU A 7 0.32 5.55 12.63
C LEU A 7 -0.19 6.63 13.59
N ALA A 8 -0.74 6.25 14.74
CA ALA A 8 -1.24 7.18 15.75
C ALA A 8 -0.12 8.07 16.29
N LEU A 9 1.07 7.52 16.57
CA LEU A 9 2.25 8.26 17.01
C LEU A 9 2.79 9.23 15.95
N LYS A 10 2.42 9.05 14.68
CA LYS A 10 2.83 9.90 13.56
C LYS A 10 1.70 10.77 13.00
N GLN A 11 0.53 10.79 13.65
CA GLN A 11 -0.63 11.56 13.20
C GLN A 11 -0.33 13.03 12.82
N PRO A 12 0.41 13.84 13.61
CA PRO A 12 0.73 15.22 13.21
C PRO A 12 1.63 15.27 11.95
N LYS A 13 2.55 14.32 11.80
CA LYS A 13 3.41 14.20 10.61
C LYS A 13 2.60 13.76 9.38
N ILE A 14 1.60 12.90 9.57
CA ILE A 14 0.68 12.46 8.50
C ILE A 14 -0.13 13.66 7.99
N MET A 15 -0.70 14.48 8.88
CA MET A 15 -1.49 15.64 8.46
C MET A 15 -0.64 16.68 7.71
N SER A 16 0.58 16.96 8.20
CA SER A 16 1.53 17.83 7.49
C SER A 16 1.92 17.26 6.12
N LEU A 17 2.18 15.95 6.04
CA LEU A 17 2.50 15.27 4.79
C LEU A 17 1.34 15.34 3.79
N ILE A 18 0.10 15.14 4.24
CA ILE A 18 -1.09 15.25 3.37
C ILE A 18 -1.20 16.66 2.80
N SER A 19 -1.00 17.70 3.63
CA SER A 19 -1.03 19.10 3.17
C SER A 19 0.09 19.40 2.14
N ASN A 20 1.33 18.95 2.42
CA ASN A 20 2.46 19.09 1.49
C ASN A 20 2.20 18.36 0.16
N LEU A 21 1.65 17.14 0.24
CA LEU A 21 1.32 16.34 -0.93
C LEU A 21 0.17 16.99 -1.71
N GLN A 22 -0.83 17.56 -1.05
CA GLN A 22 -1.94 18.25 -1.70
C GLN A 22 -1.46 19.47 -2.49
N GLY A 23 -0.61 20.32 -1.91
CA GLY A 23 0.00 21.42 -2.66
C GLY A 23 0.84 20.95 -3.86
N PHE A 24 1.52 19.80 -3.73
CA PHE A 24 2.24 19.17 -4.85
C PHE A 24 1.29 18.63 -5.93
N ILE A 25 0.19 17.99 -5.55
CA ILE A 25 -0.83 17.50 -6.48
C ILE A 25 -1.48 18.66 -7.24
N ASP A 26 -1.89 19.71 -6.54
CA ASP A 26 -2.60 20.85 -7.14
C ASP A 26 -1.74 21.54 -8.20
N THR A 27 -0.40 21.53 -8.01
CA THR A 27 0.56 22.06 -8.98
C THR A 27 0.66 21.20 -10.24
N TYR A 28 0.61 19.86 -10.11
CA TYR A 28 0.95 18.93 -11.20
C TYR A 28 -0.21 18.06 -11.69
N LYS A 29 -1.43 18.27 -11.21
CA LYS A 29 -2.62 17.49 -11.61
C LYS A 29 -3.67 18.42 -12.24
N HIS A 30 -3.47 18.85 -13.49
CA HIS A 30 -4.59 19.44 -14.24
C HIS A 30 -5.68 18.40 -14.50
N LYS A 31 -6.90 18.71 -14.03
CA LYS A 31 -8.23 18.18 -14.42
C LYS A 31 -8.20 16.88 -15.23
N SER A 32 -8.08 15.75 -14.53
CA SER A 32 -8.59 14.45 -15.02
C SER A 32 -9.28 13.70 -13.87
N SER A 33 -10.09 14.44 -13.12
CA SER A 33 -10.54 14.09 -11.76
C SER A 33 -11.53 12.93 -11.68
N ASP A 34 -12.43 12.80 -12.66
CA ASP A 34 -13.69 12.10 -12.37
C ASP A 34 -13.55 10.57 -12.41
N THR A 35 -12.76 10.00 -13.31
CA THR A 35 -12.58 8.53 -13.38
C THR A 35 -11.66 7.99 -12.29
N LYS A 36 -10.66 8.75 -11.84
CA LYS A 36 -9.75 8.34 -10.75
C LYS A 36 -10.40 8.47 -9.38
N SER A 37 -11.24 9.49 -9.15
CA SER A 37 -11.97 9.63 -7.88
C SER A 37 -12.98 8.50 -7.70
N VAL A 38 -13.70 8.11 -8.76
CA VAL A 38 -14.66 7.00 -8.74
C VAL A 38 -13.96 5.66 -8.48
N ASN A 39 -12.84 5.37 -9.15
CA ASN A 39 -12.07 4.15 -8.89
C ASN A 39 -11.50 4.10 -7.46
N MET A 40 -11.09 5.25 -6.91
CA MET A 40 -10.60 5.33 -5.52
C MET A 40 -11.73 5.16 -4.50
N GLN A 41 -12.88 5.81 -4.71
CA GLN A 41 -14.06 5.63 -3.86
C GLN A 41 -14.51 4.18 -3.87
N LEU A 42 -14.53 3.54 -5.05
CA LEU A 42 -14.82 2.12 -5.19
C LEU A 42 -13.77 1.24 -4.48
N LEU A 43 -12.48 1.58 -4.58
CA LEU A 43 -11.42 0.82 -3.91
C LEU A 43 -11.55 0.91 -2.38
N CYS A 44 -11.76 2.11 -1.84
CA CYS A 44 -12.02 2.34 -0.42
C CYS A 44 -13.28 1.61 0.03
N LEU A 45 -14.36 1.70 -0.76
CA LEU A 45 -15.61 1.01 -0.49
C LEU A 45 -15.39 -0.50 -0.47
N VAL A 46 -14.68 -1.08 -1.42
CA VAL A 46 -14.37 -2.52 -1.44
C VAL A 46 -13.47 -2.91 -0.27
N GLN A 47 -12.45 -2.11 0.06
CA GLN A 47 -11.54 -2.41 1.18
C GLN A 47 -12.22 -2.36 2.55
N VAL A 48 -13.28 -1.56 2.69
CA VAL A 48 -14.08 -1.45 3.92
C VAL A 48 -15.26 -2.41 3.93
N ALA A 49 -15.99 -2.52 2.82
CA ALA A 49 -17.18 -3.34 2.69
C ALA A 49 -16.85 -4.84 2.69
N VAL A 50 -15.76 -5.30 2.05
CA VAL A 50 -15.44 -6.74 2.02
C VAL A 50 -15.20 -7.31 3.44
N PRO A 51 -14.40 -6.68 4.32
CA PRO A 51 -14.29 -7.11 5.72
C PRO A 51 -15.61 -7.04 6.51
N ILE A 52 -16.41 -5.99 6.31
CA ILE A 52 -17.70 -5.84 7.01
C ILE A 52 -18.69 -6.90 6.55
N VAL A 53 -18.88 -7.06 5.24
CA VAL A 53 -19.79 -8.03 4.65
C VAL A 53 -19.36 -9.44 4.98
N SER A 54 -18.05 -9.75 4.95
CA SER A 54 -17.57 -11.08 5.37
C SER A 54 -17.79 -11.33 6.86
N GLY A 55 -17.59 -10.33 7.74
CA GLY A 55 -17.88 -10.43 9.17
C GLY A 55 -19.38 -10.55 9.48
N VAL A 56 -20.24 -9.82 8.76
CA VAL A 56 -21.70 -9.89 8.91
C VAL A 56 -22.26 -11.19 8.33
N ALA A 57 -21.79 -11.62 7.16
CA ALA A 57 -22.14 -12.92 6.59
C ALA A 57 -21.72 -14.07 7.52
N PHE A 58 -20.54 -13.95 8.16
CA PHE A 58 -20.09 -14.88 9.19
C PHE A 58 -21.08 -14.98 10.37
N VAL A 59 -21.56 -13.85 10.88
CA VAL A 59 -22.55 -13.85 11.97
C VAL A 59 -23.90 -14.41 11.51
N ILE A 60 -24.41 -13.96 10.37
CA ILE A 60 -25.77 -14.30 9.90
C ILE A 60 -25.87 -15.75 9.44
N LEU A 61 -24.92 -16.25 8.65
CA LEU A 61 -24.98 -17.61 8.09
C LEU A 61 -24.59 -18.68 9.10
N PHE A 62 -23.87 -18.32 10.18
CA PHE A 62 -23.24 -19.31 11.04
C PHE A 62 -23.81 -19.34 12.46
N VAL A 63 -24.23 -18.21 13.02
CA VAL A 63 -24.90 -18.16 14.33
C VAL A 63 -26.35 -18.64 14.24
N ASN A 64 -27.00 -18.46 13.08
CA ASN A 64 -28.39 -18.89 12.89
C ASN A 64 -28.53 -20.38 12.53
N ASP A 65 -27.54 -20.99 11.87
CA ASP A 65 -27.64 -22.37 11.35
C ASP A 65 -26.87 -23.43 12.17
N ASN A 66 -26.08 -23.05 13.18
CA ASN A 66 -25.31 -24.00 14.01
C ASN A 66 -25.54 -23.82 15.51
N GLU A 67 -26.42 -24.64 16.08
CA GLU A 67 -26.73 -24.66 17.52
C GLU A 67 -25.50 -24.97 18.40
N ASP A 68 -24.59 -25.82 17.91
CA ASP A 68 -23.35 -26.17 18.63
C ASP A 68 -22.38 -24.99 18.75
N LEU A 69 -22.29 -24.12 17.73
CA LEU A 69 -21.49 -22.90 17.81
C LEU A 69 -22.12 -21.90 18.77
N LYS A 70 -23.46 -21.83 18.75
CA LYS A 70 -24.22 -21.02 19.69
C LYS A 70 -23.94 -21.49 21.13
N ALA A 71 -23.86 -22.80 21.36
CA ALA A 71 -23.52 -23.39 22.65
C ALA A 71 -22.06 -23.16 23.07
N VAL A 72 -21.07 -23.28 22.17
CA VAL A 72 -19.65 -23.00 22.46
C VAL A 72 -19.38 -21.51 22.70
N PHE A 73 -20.03 -20.63 21.94
CA PHE A 73 -20.01 -19.19 22.23
C PHE A 73 -20.71 -18.87 23.55
N HIS A 74 -21.85 -19.51 23.86
CA HIS A 74 -22.50 -19.32 25.16
C HIS A 74 -21.68 -19.86 26.34
N SER A 75 -20.94 -20.96 26.17
CA SER A 75 -20.16 -21.59 27.24
C SER A 75 -18.86 -20.86 27.56
N HIS A 76 -18.16 -20.31 26.56
CA HIS A 76 -16.98 -19.48 26.80
C HIS A 76 -17.29 -18.09 27.35
N PHE A 77 -18.54 -17.61 27.22
CA PHE A 77 -18.97 -16.28 27.62
C PHE A 77 -20.04 -16.28 28.72
N SER A 78 -20.17 -17.37 29.50
CA SER A 78 -21.10 -17.44 30.63
C SER A 78 -20.63 -16.57 31.80
N PHE A 79 -20.83 -15.26 31.69
CA PHE A 79 -21.06 -14.44 32.88
C PHE A 79 -22.42 -14.85 33.43
N GLY A 80 -22.45 -15.38 34.66
CA GLY A 80 -23.67 -15.82 35.31
C GLY A 80 -24.70 -14.70 35.40
N SER A 81 -25.62 -14.61 34.45
CA SER A 81 -26.91 -13.93 34.63
C SER A 81 -27.92 -14.36 33.55
N LYS A 82 -29.18 -14.39 33.97
CA LYS A 82 -30.33 -15.11 33.39
C LYS A 82 -30.95 -14.46 32.13
N SER A 83 -30.16 -13.96 31.19
CA SER A 83 -30.72 -13.34 29.97
C SER A 83 -29.93 -13.71 28.71
N ASN A 84 -30.42 -14.71 27.97
CA ASN A 84 -29.87 -15.14 26.67
C ASN A 84 -29.64 -13.97 25.70
N LYS A 85 -30.49 -12.93 25.75
CA LYS A 85 -30.37 -11.74 24.90
C LYS A 85 -29.15 -10.88 25.23
N CYS A 86 -28.76 -10.76 26.50
CA CYS A 86 -27.64 -9.92 26.89
C CYS A 86 -26.29 -10.56 26.47
N THR A 87 -26.18 -11.88 26.60
CA THR A 87 -25.02 -12.66 26.15
C THR A 87 -24.88 -12.66 24.63
N GLU A 88 -25.99 -12.77 23.88
CA GLU A 88 -26.00 -12.62 22.40
C GLU A 88 -25.53 -11.22 21.96
N ILE A 89 -25.99 -10.17 22.63
CA ILE A 89 -25.58 -8.79 22.33
C ILE A 89 -24.08 -8.61 22.58
N ILE A 90 -23.55 -9.10 23.71
CA ILE A 90 -22.12 -8.98 24.06
C ILE A 90 -21.25 -9.80 23.09
N ALA A 91 -21.64 -11.01 22.73
CA ALA A 91 -20.93 -11.83 21.74
C ALA A 91 -20.91 -11.16 20.35
N ASN A 92 -22.03 -10.56 19.93
CA ASN A 92 -22.09 -9.78 18.70
C ASN A 92 -21.22 -8.53 18.76
N ILE A 93 -21.22 -7.79 19.88
CA ILE A 93 -20.33 -6.63 20.09
C ILE A 93 -18.86 -7.06 20.05
N PHE A 94 -18.51 -8.19 20.66
CA PHE A 94 -17.13 -8.70 20.67
C PHE A 94 -16.69 -9.18 19.29
N ASN A 95 -17.55 -9.89 18.54
CA ASN A 95 -17.28 -10.27 17.15
C ASN A 95 -17.16 -9.05 16.23
N ILE A 96 -18.04 -8.06 16.38
CA ILE A 96 -17.93 -6.78 15.66
C ILE A 96 -16.59 -6.12 16.03
N TYR A 97 -16.25 -6.03 17.31
CA TYR A 97 -14.97 -5.47 17.75
C TYR A 97 -13.77 -6.24 17.15
N TYR A 98 -13.82 -7.57 17.16
CA TYR A 98 -12.79 -8.45 16.59
C TYR A 98 -12.63 -8.23 15.08
N VAL A 99 -13.74 -8.16 14.33
CA VAL A 99 -13.76 -7.87 12.89
C VAL A 99 -13.22 -6.47 12.58
N PHE A 100 -13.66 -5.45 13.33
CA PHE A 100 -13.17 -4.07 13.18
C PHE A 100 -11.68 -3.95 13.52
N TYR A 101 -11.23 -4.67 14.55
CA TYR A 101 -9.88 -4.55 15.07
C TYR A 101 -8.86 -5.29 14.21
N LEU A 102 -9.17 -6.52 13.77
CA LEU A 102 -8.22 -7.36 13.02
C LEU A 102 -8.27 -7.15 11.51
N TYR A 103 -9.41 -6.80 10.95
CA TYR A 103 -9.55 -6.71 9.49
C TYR A 103 -9.72 -5.27 9.02
N ILE A 104 -10.70 -4.53 9.55
CA ILE A 104 -11.02 -3.19 9.05
C ILE A 104 -9.86 -2.21 9.30
N THR A 105 -9.24 -2.27 10.48
CA THR A 105 -8.18 -1.29 10.75
C THR A 105 -6.94 -1.49 9.87
N PRO A 106 -6.38 -2.70 9.71
CA PRO A 106 -5.34 -2.94 8.72
C PRO A 106 -5.77 -2.58 7.29
N SER A 107 -7.02 -2.84 6.89
CA SER A 107 -7.55 -2.39 5.58
C SER A 107 -7.45 -0.87 5.41
N LEU A 108 -7.92 -0.11 6.39
CA LEU A 108 -7.87 1.36 6.35
C LEU A 108 -6.43 1.87 6.29
N CYS A 109 -5.52 1.26 7.04
CA CYS A 109 -4.10 1.61 7.02
C CYS A 109 -3.45 1.32 5.66
N MET A 110 -3.76 0.17 5.06
CA MET A 110 -3.31 -0.21 3.72
C MET A 110 -3.90 0.67 2.62
N THR A 111 -5.16 1.07 2.76
CA THR A 111 -5.83 2.01 1.86
C THR A 111 -5.14 3.38 1.90
N LEU A 112 -4.83 3.88 3.10
CA LEU A 112 -4.10 5.14 3.27
C LEU A 112 -2.71 5.08 2.62
N LEU A 113 -1.96 4.00 2.87
CA LEU A 113 -0.65 3.74 2.25
C LEU A 113 -0.74 3.75 0.72
N PHE A 114 -1.69 2.99 0.18
CA PHE A 114 -1.94 2.87 -1.26
C PHE A 114 -2.23 4.23 -1.87
N PHE A 115 -3.13 5.00 -1.25
CA PHE A 115 -3.51 6.33 -1.71
C PHE A 115 -2.32 7.30 -1.75
N MET A 116 -1.52 7.33 -0.67
CA MET A 116 -0.36 8.21 -0.57
C MET A 116 0.69 7.86 -1.64
N TYR A 117 1.00 6.58 -1.79
CA TYR A 117 2.01 6.12 -2.75
C TYR A 117 1.58 6.32 -4.20
N GLU A 118 0.34 5.94 -4.55
CA GLU A 118 -0.17 6.10 -5.91
C GLU A 118 -0.26 7.57 -6.32
N THR A 119 -0.76 8.40 -5.41
CA THR A 119 -0.94 9.83 -5.70
C THR A 119 0.40 10.53 -5.86
N TYR A 120 1.37 10.24 -4.98
CA TYR A 120 2.74 10.72 -5.14
C TYR A 120 3.36 10.25 -6.46
N GLN A 121 3.31 8.96 -6.76
CA GLN A 121 3.89 8.38 -7.98
C GLN A 121 3.30 9.02 -9.25
N SER A 122 1.99 9.20 -9.30
CA SER A 122 1.32 9.81 -10.46
C SER A 122 1.73 11.27 -10.65
N SER A 123 1.78 12.07 -9.58
CA SER A 123 2.17 13.48 -9.64
C SER A 123 3.66 13.62 -9.97
N PHE A 124 4.50 12.76 -9.39
CA PHE A 124 5.94 12.72 -9.64
C PHE A 124 6.25 12.43 -11.11
N LYS A 125 5.61 11.40 -11.69
CA LYS A 125 5.75 11.09 -13.13
C LYS A 125 5.45 12.30 -14.00
N ARG A 126 4.36 13.01 -13.70
CA ARG A 126 3.92 14.16 -14.49
C ARG A 126 4.87 15.34 -14.38
N MET A 127 5.30 15.66 -13.17
CA MET A 127 6.29 16.70 -12.90
C MET A 127 7.61 16.44 -13.66
N LEU A 128 8.06 15.18 -13.76
CA LEU A 128 9.23 14.83 -14.58
C LEU A 128 9.01 15.01 -16.09
N ILE A 129 7.81 14.69 -16.60
CA ILE A 129 7.47 14.91 -18.01
C ILE A 129 7.44 16.41 -18.33
N GLU A 130 6.82 17.22 -17.47
CA GLU A 130 6.76 18.68 -17.63
C GLU A 130 8.17 19.29 -17.54
N THR A 131 9.01 18.79 -16.63
CA THR A 131 10.42 19.19 -16.54
C THR A 131 11.20 18.87 -17.82
N CYS A 132 10.99 17.67 -18.36
CA CYS A 132 11.62 17.28 -19.64
C CYS A 132 11.16 18.20 -20.78
N HIS A 133 9.87 18.51 -20.85
CA HIS A 133 9.34 19.41 -21.88
C HIS A 133 9.96 20.80 -21.77
N LEU A 134 9.95 21.40 -20.56
CA LEU A 134 10.53 22.72 -20.29
C LEU A 134 11.99 22.80 -20.75
N LEU A 135 12.81 21.82 -20.34
CA LEU A 135 14.25 21.80 -20.64
C LEU A 135 14.56 21.41 -22.09
N SER A 136 13.64 20.73 -22.78
CA SER A 136 13.79 20.45 -24.22
C SER A 136 13.43 21.67 -25.07
N THR A 137 12.55 22.56 -24.58
CA THR A 137 12.15 23.78 -25.30
C THR A 137 13.11 24.95 -25.08
N ASP A 138 13.57 25.17 -23.85
CA ASP A 138 14.48 26.25 -23.52
C ASP A 138 15.42 25.83 -22.39
N LEU A 139 16.71 25.73 -22.73
CA LEU A 139 17.77 25.31 -21.83
C LEU A 139 18.46 26.53 -21.19
N SER A 140 17.66 27.40 -20.60
CA SER A 140 18.12 28.58 -19.86
C SER A 140 18.51 28.22 -18.43
N PHE A 141 19.43 29.00 -17.84
CA PHE A 141 19.84 28.83 -16.44
C PHE A 141 18.64 28.88 -15.48
N LYS A 142 17.66 29.73 -15.77
CA LYS A 142 16.42 29.83 -15.00
C LYS A 142 15.65 28.52 -15.03
N ASN A 143 15.40 27.95 -16.21
CA ASN A 143 14.66 26.69 -16.33
C ASN A 143 15.40 25.51 -15.69
N LEU A 144 16.74 25.48 -15.78
CA LEU A 144 17.57 24.47 -15.09
C LEU A 144 17.47 24.60 -13.56
N SER A 145 17.55 25.82 -13.03
CA SER A 145 17.38 26.10 -11.60
C SER A 145 15.99 25.68 -11.12
N ASP A 146 14.94 26.08 -11.84
CA ASP A 146 13.55 25.75 -11.51
C ASP A 146 13.33 24.23 -11.53
N ALA A 147 13.80 23.54 -12.57
CA ALA A 147 13.76 22.08 -12.68
C ALA A 147 14.48 21.38 -11.52
N THR A 148 15.65 21.88 -11.14
CA THR A 148 16.43 21.34 -10.00
C THR A 148 15.64 21.47 -8.70
N GLN A 149 15.06 22.65 -8.45
CA GLN A 149 14.25 22.89 -7.25
C GLN A 149 13.00 21.99 -7.22
N MET A 150 12.32 21.79 -8.35
CA MET A 150 11.17 20.89 -8.46
C MET A 150 11.54 19.45 -8.10
N ILE A 151 12.66 18.95 -8.64
CA ILE A 151 13.17 17.60 -8.37
C ILE A 151 13.59 17.45 -6.90
N LEU A 152 14.31 18.42 -6.34
CA LEU A 152 14.70 18.41 -4.93
C LEU A 152 13.48 18.44 -4.00
N ARG A 153 12.48 19.27 -4.30
CA ARG A 153 11.22 19.34 -3.53
C ARG A 153 10.48 18.02 -3.57
N SER A 154 10.36 17.39 -4.74
CA SER A 154 9.70 16.09 -4.88
C SER A 154 10.44 14.96 -4.15
N THR A 155 11.77 15.00 -4.12
CA THR A 155 12.61 14.06 -3.37
C THR A 155 12.44 14.24 -1.86
N LYS A 156 12.27 15.48 -1.40
CA LYS A 156 11.95 15.77 0.01
C LYS A 156 10.59 15.18 0.40
N ILE A 157 9.57 15.34 -0.44
CA ILE A 157 8.24 14.73 -0.23
C ILE A 157 8.37 13.20 -0.16
N HIS A 158 9.12 12.56 -1.06
CA HIS A 158 9.38 11.11 -0.99
C HIS A 158 9.97 10.69 0.36
N LYS A 159 10.99 11.41 0.83
CA LYS A 159 11.63 11.14 2.12
C LYS A 159 10.64 11.32 3.28
N GLU A 160 9.76 12.31 3.23
CA GLU A 160 8.70 12.48 4.23
C GLU A 160 7.71 11.30 4.21
N ILE A 161 7.31 10.85 3.02
CA ILE A 161 6.47 9.65 2.86
C ILE A 161 7.14 8.42 3.48
N GLU A 162 8.41 8.16 3.14
CA GLU A 162 9.17 7.03 3.69
C GLU A 162 9.31 7.14 5.22
N ASN A 163 9.69 8.30 5.73
CA ASN A 163 9.84 8.52 7.17
C ASN A 163 8.54 8.25 7.95
N VAL A 164 7.38 8.55 7.35
CA VAL A 164 6.08 8.30 7.97
C VAL A 164 5.68 6.83 7.84
N PHE A 165 5.73 6.29 6.63
CA PHE A 165 5.04 5.06 6.27
C PHE A 165 5.92 3.81 6.17
N SER A 166 7.25 3.95 6.06
CA SER A 166 8.15 2.82 5.82
C SER A 166 8.07 1.73 6.92
N LEU A 167 7.93 2.12 8.20
CA LEU A 167 7.70 1.17 9.29
C LEU A 167 6.31 0.50 9.21
N CYS A 168 5.29 1.24 8.80
CA CYS A 168 3.94 0.68 8.62
C CYS A 168 3.93 -0.33 7.48
N THR A 169 4.60 -0.03 6.37
CA THR A 169 4.84 -0.96 5.27
C THR A 169 5.54 -2.22 5.76
N PHE A 170 6.62 -2.10 6.53
CA PHE A 170 7.30 -3.25 7.13
C PHE A 170 6.37 -4.13 7.96
N LEU A 171 5.62 -3.53 8.89
CA LEU A 171 4.67 -4.25 9.74
C LEU A 171 3.53 -4.90 8.95
N SER A 172 3.06 -4.27 7.87
CA SER A 172 2.07 -4.87 6.97
C SER A 172 2.60 -6.14 6.32
N TYR A 173 3.85 -6.12 5.84
CA TYR A 173 4.44 -7.30 5.21
C TYR A 173 4.63 -8.45 6.20
N ILE A 174 5.04 -8.15 7.44
CA ILE A 174 5.09 -9.17 8.51
C ILE A 174 3.70 -9.74 8.77
N LEU A 175 2.68 -8.89 8.90
CA LEU A 175 1.31 -9.33 9.16
C LEU A 175 0.77 -10.22 8.03
N VAL A 176 1.01 -9.83 6.77
CA VAL A 176 0.67 -10.62 5.58
C VAL A 176 1.34 -11.99 5.66
N PHE A 177 2.64 -12.03 5.96
CA PHE A 177 3.41 -13.26 6.02
C PHE A 177 2.92 -14.18 7.15
N VAL A 178 2.72 -13.66 8.36
CA VAL A 178 2.23 -14.44 9.51
C VAL A 178 0.81 -14.97 9.24
N ASN A 179 -0.08 -14.14 8.69
CA ASN A 179 -1.43 -14.59 8.31
C ASN A 179 -1.39 -15.71 7.27
N PHE A 180 -0.45 -15.65 6.33
CA PHE A 180 -0.24 -16.70 5.36
C PHE A 180 0.19 -18.02 6.05
N LEU A 181 1.21 -17.98 6.92
CA LEU A 181 1.66 -19.17 7.65
C LEU A 181 0.53 -19.78 8.48
N HIS A 182 -0.28 -18.93 9.11
CA HIS A 182 -1.44 -19.35 9.90
C HIS A 182 -2.49 -20.07 9.03
N VAL A 183 -2.84 -19.52 7.87
CA VAL A 183 -3.80 -20.12 6.93
C VAL A 183 -3.31 -21.48 6.43
N VAL A 184 -2.04 -21.60 6.05
CA VAL A 184 -1.45 -22.88 5.60
C VAL A 184 -1.51 -23.93 6.72
N THR A 185 -1.11 -23.55 7.93
CA THR A 185 -1.10 -24.46 9.09
C THR A 185 -2.50 -24.95 9.45
N LEU A 186 -3.50 -24.06 9.44
CA LEU A 186 -4.90 -24.43 9.71
C LEU A 186 -5.47 -25.39 8.67
N ASN A 187 -5.08 -25.25 7.41
CA ASN A 187 -5.57 -26.12 6.33
C ASN A 187 -4.97 -27.53 6.39
N VAL A 188 -3.74 -27.70 6.88
CA VAL A 188 -3.11 -29.02 7.02
C VAL A 188 -3.48 -29.71 8.34
N SER A 189 -3.86 -28.96 9.38
CA SER A 189 -4.31 -29.57 10.62
C SER A 189 -5.56 -30.44 10.42
N GLU A 190 -5.42 -31.77 10.60
CA GLU A 190 -6.48 -32.78 10.63
C GLU A 190 -7.40 -32.66 11.85
N VAL A 191 -7.72 -31.43 12.27
CA VAL A 191 -8.69 -31.23 13.33
C VAL A 191 -10.05 -31.62 12.76
N ILE A 192 -10.59 -32.73 13.26
CA ILE A 192 -11.98 -33.17 13.09
C ILE A 192 -12.86 -32.04 13.59
N CYS A 193 -13.18 -31.12 12.69
CA CYS A 193 -13.97 -29.95 12.96
C CYS A 193 -15.26 -30.12 12.15
N PRO A 194 -16.45 -30.04 12.77
CA PRO A 194 -17.72 -30.14 12.05
C PRO A 194 -17.89 -29.07 10.95
N TYR A 195 -16.96 -28.10 10.91
CA TYR A 195 -17.01 -26.87 10.13
C TYR A 195 -15.88 -26.76 9.08
N ILE A 196 -15.26 -27.87 8.67
CA ILE A 196 -14.11 -27.90 7.74
C ILE A 196 -14.37 -27.07 6.46
N LYS A 197 -15.53 -27.21 5.80
CA LYS A 197 -15.86 -26.47 4.57
C LYS A 197 -15.86 -24.95 4.77
N PHE A 198 -16.35 -24.50 5.92
CA PHE A 198 -16.43 -23.08 6.27
C PHE A 198 -15.08 -22.50 6.69
N ARG A 199 -14.29 -23.25 7.47
CA ARG A 199 -12.91 -22.91 7.79
C ARG A 199 -12.09 -22.72 6.52
N ILE A 200 -12.26 -23.60 5.53
CA ILE A 200 -11.60 -23.50 4.23
C ILE A 200 -12.06 -22.25 3.48
N MET A 201 -13.38 -22.00 3.38
CA MET A 201 -13.90 -20.86 2.63
C MET A 201 -13.49 -19.50 3.24
N SER A 202 -13.60 -19.34 4.56
CA SER A 202 -13.17 -18.12 5.26
C SER A 202 -11.65 -17.91 5.14
N SER A 203 -10.86 -18.96 5.30
CA SER A 203 -9.40 -18.91 5.11
C SER A 203 -9.03 -18.53 3.68
N ALA A 204 -9.74 -19.05 2.67
CA ALA A 204 -9.53 -18.70 1.26
C ALA A 204 -9.88 -17.23 0.96
N VAL A 205 -10.97 -16.70 1.54
CA VAL A 205 -11.34 -15.28 1.36
C VAL A 205 -10.29 -14.36 1.98
N ILE A 206 -9.86 -14.64 3.21
CA ILE A 206 -8.82 -13.87 3.91
C ILE A 206 -7.49 -13.94 3.14
N PHE A 207 -7.15 -15.12 2.63
CA PHE A 207 -5.97 -15.35 1.82
C PHE A 207 -5.96 -14.52 0.53
N LEU A 208 -7.03 -14.59 -0.26
CA LEU A 208 -7.17 -13.84 -1.51
C LEU A 208 -7.12 -12.32 -1.26
N TRP A 209 -7.78 -11.86 -0.20
CA TRP A 209 -7.74 -10.46 0.20
C TRP A 209 -6.33 -10.00 0.59
N THR A 210 -5.62 -10.81 1.38
CA THR A 210 -4.25 -10.52 1.86
C THR A 210 -3.26 -10.46 0.69
N ILE A 211 -3.31 -11.45 -0.21
CA ILE A 211 -2.47 -11.48 -1.42
C ILE A 211 -2.77 -10.30 -2.33
N SER A 212 -4.05 -9.97 -2.55
CA SER A 212 -4.44 -8.84 -3.38
C SER A 212 -3.84 -7.52 -2.88
N ASN A 213 -3.88 -7.28 -1.57
CA ASN A 213 -3.27 -6.09 -0.96
C ASN A 213 -1.74 -6.09 -1.09
N PHE A 214 -1.11 -7.23 -0.86
CA PHE A 214 0.34 -7.40 -1.01
C PHE A 214 0.80 -7.13 -2.44
N VAL A 215 0.12 -7.72 -3.43
CA VAL A 215 0.40 -7.52 -4.85
C VAL A 215 0.25 -6.05 -5.21
N ARG A 216 -0.87 -5.42 -4.81
CA ARG A 216 -1.13 -4.00 -5.10
C ARG A 216 -0.06 -3.07 -4.53
N LEU A 217 0.33 -3.27 -3.26
CA LEU A 217 1.36 -2.45 -2.61
C LEU A 217 2.72 -2.60 -3.30
N THR A 218 3.09 -3.83 -3.63
CA THR A 218 4.35 -4.13 -4.34
C THR A 218 4.37 -3.55 -5.77
N LEU A 219 3.23 -3.61 -6.48
CA LEU A 219 3.09 -3.03 -7.81
C LEU A 219 3.23 -1.51 -7.79
N ILE A 220 2.67 -0.81 -6.81
CA ILE A 220 2.90 0.65 -6.67
C ILE A 220 4.36 0.94 -6.36
N GLY A 221 4.98 0.18 -5.46
CA GLY A 221 6.42 0.25 -5.19
C GLY A 221 7.25 0.14 -6.47
N THR A 222 6.88 -0.79 -7.35
CA THR A 222 7.58 -0.94 -8.62
C THR A 222 7.34 0.24 -9.56
N LYS A 223 6.12 0.81 -9.57
CA LYS A 223 5.82 1.96 -10.43
C LYS A 223 6.70 3.18 -10.13
N ILE A 224 7.13 3.41 -8.87
CA ILE A 224 8.04 4.53 -8.59
C ILE A 224 9.45 4.29 -9.16
N ILE A 225 9.91 3.04 -9.13
CA ILE A 225 11.18 2.61 -9.76
C ILE A 225 11.08 2.79 -11.28
N ASP A 226 9.99 2.32 -11.89
CA ASP A 226 9.73 2.48 -13.33
C ASP A 226 9.71 3.98 -13.75
N VAL A 227 9.21 4.86 -12.88
CA VAL A 227 9.24 6.32 -13.12
C VAL A 227 10.66 6.88 -13.03
N CYS A 228 11.48 6.42 -12.09
CA CYS A 228 12.90 6.81 -12.01
C CYS A 228 13.68 6.34 -13.24
N ASP A 229 13.41 5.14 -13.74
CA ASP A 229 14.02 4.66 -14.98
C ASP A 229 13.54 5.43 -16.21
N THR A 230 12.25 5.82 -16.23
CA THR A 230 11.72 6.72 -17.25
C THR A 230 12.44 8.07 -17.22
N TRP A 231 12.75 8.61 -16.04
CA TRP A 231 13.51 9.86 -15.91
C TRP A 231 14.90 9.76 -16.55
N LYS A 232 15.62 8.65 -16.37
CA LYS A 232 16.91 8.42 -17.04
C LYS A 232 16.80 8.46 -18.56
N LEU A 233 15.67 7.98 -19.11
CA LEU A 233 15.39 8.07 -20.55
C LEU A 233 15.06 9.50 -20.99
N LEU A 234 14.25 10.22 -20.21
CA LEU A 234 13.91 11.62 -20.46
C LEU A 234 15.15 12.52 -20.42
N GLN A 235 16.06 12.30 -19.48
CA GLN A 235 17.35 12.97 -19.41
C GLN A 235 18.17 12.80 -20.70
N LYS A 236 18.18 11.60 -21.29
CA LYS A 236 18.84 11.37 -22.60
C LYS A 236 18.18 12.18 -23.72
N THR A 237 16.86 12.36 -23.69
CA THR A 237 16.13 13.20 -24.65
C THR A 237 16.54 14.66 -24.54
N ILE A 238 16.65 15.20 -23.31
CA ILE A 238 17.11 16.57 -23.07
C ILE A 238 18.52 16.77 -23.63
N VAL A 239 19.43 15.83 -23.36
CA VAL A 239 20.81 15.87 -23.90
C VAL A 239 20.80 15.85 -25.42
N LYS A 240 20.02 14.96 -26.05
CA LYS A 240 19.91 14.90 -27.51
C LYS A 240 19.43 16.22 -28.10
N ALA A 241 18.36 16.80 -27.55
CA ALA A 241 17.83 18.09 -27.98
C ALA A 241 18.89 19.20 -27.89
N CYS A 242 19.67 19.23 -26.79
CA CYS A 242 20.76 20.19 -26.62
C CYS A 242 21.90 19.98 -27.64
N THR A 243 22.32 18.73 -27.88
CA THR A 243 23.42 18.43 -28.82
C THR A 243 23.09 18.66 -30.30
N GLN A 244 21.79 18.60 -30.65
CA GLN A 244 21.28 18.80 -32.01
C GLN A 244 20.91 20.25 -32.31
N ALA A 245 20.87 21.12 -31.29
CA ALA A 245 20.63 22.55 -31.49
C ALA A 245 21.77 23.19 -32.29
N GLU A 246 21.42 24.13 -33.18
CA GLU A 246 22.38 24.85 -34.03
C GLU A 246 23.37 25.69 -33.22
N ASP A 247 22.95 26.17 -32.05
CA ASP A 247 23.74 27.00 -31.13
C ASP A 247 24.43 26.15 -30.05
N LYS A 248 25.60 25.60 -30.39
CA LYS A 248 26.42 24.76 -29.49
C LYS A 248 27.26 25.60 -28.53
N SER A 249 26.64 26.19 -27.51
CA SER A 249 27.41 26.86 -26.46
C SER A 249 27.93 25.85 -25.41
N ILE A 250 29.25 25.89 -25.17
CA ILE A 250 29.95 25.02 -24.20
C ILE A 250 29.40 25.24 -22.78
N ASP A 251 29.00 26.47 -22.46
CA ASP A 251 28.42 26.81 -21.16
C ASP A 251 27.08 26.11 -20.94
N LYS A 252 26.16 26.11 -21.93
CA LYS A 252 24.86 25.41 -21.80
C LYS A 252 25.07 23.92 -21.56
N LEU A 253 26.03 23.30 -22.26
CA LEU A 253 26.37 21.88 -22.08
C LEU A 253 26.93 21.59 -20.68
N THR A 254 27.78 22.47 -20.16
CA THR A 254 28.37 22.34 -18.81
C THR A 254 27.30 22.45 -17.73
N HIS A 255 26.39 23.42 -17.84
CA HIS A 255 25.27 23.56 -16.91
C HIS A 255 24.31 22.37 -16.97
N LEU A 256 24.07 21.81 -18.17
CA LEU A 256 23.27 20.61 -18.32
C LEU A 256 23.93 19.40 -17.65
N LEU A 257 25.24 19.21 -17.79
CA LEU A 257 25.97 18.13 -17.13
C LEU A 257 25.88 18.22 -15.60
N LEU A 258 26.07 19.43 -15.04
CA LEU A 258 25.90 19.67 -13.61
C LEU A 258 24.47 19.37 -13.15
N PHE A 259 23.47 19.80 -13.92
CA PHE A 259 22.06 19.48 -13.65
C PHE A 259 21.81 17.98 -13.62
N LEU A 260 22.31 17.22 -14.60
CA LEU A 260 22.10 15.78 -14.69
C LEU A 260 22.71 15.04 -13.49
N GLU A 261 23.87 15.49 -13.00
CA GLU A 261 24.52 14.92 -11.82
C GLU A 261 23.70 15.20 -10.55
N VAL A 262 23.26 16.45 -10.35
CA VAL A 262 22.47 16.86 -9.16
C VAL A 262 21.07 16.25 -9.18
N THR A 263 20.52 15.98 -10.36
CA THR A 263 19.17 15.41 -10.54
C THR A 263 19.18 13.91 -10.83
N ARG A 264 20.22 13.20 -10.38
CA ARG A 264 20.23 11.75 -10.38
C ARG A 264 19.27 11.24 -9.30
N ILE A 265 18.16 10.65 -9.73
CA ILE A 265 17.10 10.15 -8.85
C ILE A 265 17.13 8.62 -8.83
N ASP A 266 17.31 8.03 -7.65
CA ASP A 266 17.09 6.60 -7.36
C ASP A 266 16.15 6.49 -6.15
N LEU A 267 14.84 6.57 -6.40
CA LEU A 267 13.82 6.49 -5.36
C LEU A 267 13.13 5.14 -5.39
N ALA A 268 12.99 4.54 -4.22
CA ALA A 268 12.17 3.37 -3.99
C ALA A 268 11.40 3.55 -2.68
N PHE A 269 10.19 3.00 -2.61
CA PHE A 269 9.52 2.80 -1.33
C PHE A 269 10.12 1.58 -0.65
N THR A 270 10.28 1.65 0.68
CA THR A 270 10.94 0.59 1.45
C THR A 270 10.12 0.15 2.65
N GLY A 271 10.28 -1.10 3.05
CA GLY A 271 9.83 -1.62 4.34
C GLY A 271 10.93 -1.42 5.38
N TRP A 272 10.88 -0.29 6.08
CA TRP A 272 11.84 0.13 7.11
C TRP A 272 13.31 0.01 6.67
N SER A 273 13.60 0.32 5.40
CA SER A 273 14.90 0.13 4.75
C SER A 273 15.45 -1.31 4.72
N MET A 274 14.70 -2.31 5.20
CA MET A 274 15.10 -3.72 5.14
C MET A 274 14.91 -4.33 3.76
N PHE A 275 13.87 -3.90 3.05
CA PHE A 275 13.58 -4.33 1.68
C PHE A 275 13.00 -3.19 0.85
N ARG A 276 13.25 -3.24 -0.46
CA ARG A 276 12.63 -2.35 -1.44
C ARG A 276 11.31 -2.97 -1.92
N LEU A 277 10.29 -2.14 -2.11
CA LEU A 277 9.03 -2.58 -2.70
C LEU A 277 9.20 -2.70 -4.23
N ASP A 278 9.60 -3.86 -4.71
CA ASP A 278 9.77 -4.15 -6.13
C ASP A 278 9.15 -5.50 -6.54
N ARG A 279 9.05 -5.76 -7.85
CA ARG A 279 8.53 -7.04 -8.37
C ARG A 279 9.34 -8.25 -7.89
N ARG A 280 10.61 -8.07 -7.53
CA ARG A 280 11.46 -9.18 -7.04
C ARG A 280 10.99 -9.63 -5.66
N LEU A 281 10.63 -8.70 -4.78
CA LEU A 281 10.02 -9.01 -3.48
C LEU A 281 8.72 -9.81 -3.62
N LEU A 282 7.91 -9.51 -4.63
CA LEU A 282 6.69 -10.29 -4.93
C LEU A 282 7.03 -11.76 -5.20
N LEU A 283 8.05 -11.99 -6.05
CA LEU A 283 8.48 -13.33 -6.45
C LEU A 283 9.08 -14.09 -5.28
N THR A 284 9.98 -13.46 -4.51
CA THR A 284 10.62 -14.06 -3.33
C THR A 284 9.58 -14.47 -2.29
N MET A 285 8.60 -13.60 -1.99
CA MET A 285 7.55 -13.95 -1.04
C MET A 285 6.64 -15.06 -1.57
N SER A 286 6.29 -15.05 -2.85
CA SER A 286 5.47 -16.11 -3.47
C SER A 286 6.19 -17.46 -3.45
N GLU A 287 7.49 -17.47 -3.68
CA GLU A 287 8.34 -18.66 -3.59
C GLU A 287 8.40 -19.20 -2.16
N ALA A 288 8.61 -18.33 -1.17
CA ALA A 288 8.60 -18.71 0.25
C ALA A 288 7.24 -19.30 0.68
N ILE A 289 6.16 -18.67 0.20
CA ILE A 289 4.76 -19.10 0.41
C ILE A 289 4.53 -20.51 -0.12
N ILE A 290 4.88 -20.77 -1.39
CA ILE A 290 4.69 -22.07 -2.03
C ILE A 290 5.58 -23.11 -1.35
N SER A 291 6.85 -22.79 -1.11
CA SER A 291 7.82 -23.70 -0.50
C SER A 291 7.38 -24.15 0.90
N PHE A 292 6.92 -23.20 1.73
CA PHE A 292 6.40 -23.51 3.06
C PHE A 292 5.12 -24.34 3.02
N SER A 293 4.23 -24.05 2.06
CA SER A 293 3.00 -24.84 1.87
C SER A 293 3.31 -26.28 1.50
N VAL A 294 4.23 -26.50 0.56
CA VAL A 294 4.69 -27.84 0.18
C VAL A 294 5.31 -28.54 1.39
N LEU A 295 6.20 -27.88 2.12
CA LEU A 295 6.87 -28.44 3.28
C LEU A 295 5.87 -28.94 4.34
N ILE A 296 4.87 -28.12 4.69
CA ILE A 296 3.85 -28.52 5.67
C ILE A 296 3.00 -29.68 5.16
N VAL A 297 2.64 -29.71 3.87
CA VAL A 297 1.85 -30.82 3.30
C VAL A 297 2.64 -32.13 3.25
N THR A 298 3.97 -32.06 3.12
CA THR A 298 4.85 -33.24 3.08
C THR A 298 5.28 -33.77 4.44
N LEU A 299 5.05 -33.00 5.52
CA LEU A 299 5.35 -33.36 6.90
C LEU A 299 4.17 -34.12 7.54
#